data_AF-A0A428UX25-F1
#
_entry.id   AF-A0A428UX25-F1
#
_cell.length_a   1.000
_cell.length_b   1.000
_cell.length_c   1.000
_cell.angle_alpha   90.00
_cell.angle_beta   90.00
_cell.angle_gamma   90.00
#
_symmetry.space_group_name_H-M   'P 1'
#
loop_
_entity.id
_entity.type
_entity.pdbx_description
1 polymer ?
#
loop_
_entity_poly.entity_id
_entity_poly.type
_entity_poly.pdbx_seq_one_letter_code
_entity_poly.pdbx_strand_id
1 'polypeptide(L)'
;MSTTQEELDQAAQPANETSVPVAGAQDAAGATTSSDATPPKPSLCGVCNVNPPKYKCPRCYLPYCSVACNKTHRENHPPDPEPAPKPEQPQPHQQPSEPQQPFDPSNPFRALESSEKLRQLFRKYPHLPEQLLRIHAATLPPPETKSAIPASLLKGLPPKKETWNHDIGIQNGKEALRKARRADGEEGDAIREYTELILHLMNTDGAETDVGDILRQQLAQEDTKLIERLMAQEKP
;
A
#
# COMPACT_ATOMS: atom_id res chain seq x y z
N MET A 1 -34.51 39.71 25.84
CA MET A 1 -34.94 40.39 24.61
C MET A 1 -34.16 41.68 24.50
N SER A 2 -33.23 41.75 23.54
CA SER A 2 -32.54 42.94 22.99
C SER A 2 -32.15 42.51 21.56
N THR A 3 -32.57 43.13 20.44
CA THR A 3 -32.19 44.46 19.88
C THR A 3 -30.66 44.64 19.86
N THR A 4 -29.96 44.91 18.75
CA THR A 4 -30.25 45.52 17.41
C THR A 4 -29.63 44.69 16.26
N GLN A 5 -30.23 44.47 15.08
CA GLN A 5 -30.37 45.37 13.88
C GLN A 5 -29.04 45.59 13.11
N GLU A 6 -28.92 45.74 11.78
CA GLU A 6 -29.55 45.28 10.49
C GLU A 6 -28.80 46.06 9.34
N GLU A 7 -29.22 45.93 8.08
CA GLU A 7 -28.72 46.60 6.83
C GLU A 7 -27.40 46.04 6.23
N LEU A 8 -27.24 45.65 4.94
CA LEU A 8 -27.78 46.06 3.60
C LEU A 8 -27.15 47.38 3.09
N ASP A 9 -26.88 47.65 1.80
CA ASP A 9 -26.62 46.87 0.55
C ASP A 9 -25.97 47.86 -0.48
N GLN A 10 -25.59 47.62 -1.75
CA GLN A 10 -25.66 46.48 -2.69
C GLN A 10 -24.45 46.44 -3.67
N ALA A 11 -24.62 46.82 -4.96
CA ALA A 11 -23.65 46.70 -6.05
C ALA A 11 -23.71 47.87 -7.06
N ALA A 12 -22.65 48.10 -7.84
CA ALA A 12 -22.72 48.52 -9.26
C ALA A 12 -21.34 48.55 -9.96
N GLN A 13 -21.34 48.39 -11.29
CA GLN A 13 -20.25 48.79 -12.22
C GLN A 13 -20.66 50.10 -12.93
N PRO A 14 -19.75 50.78 -13.66
CA PRO A 14 -19.73 50.58 -15.12
C PRO A 14 -18.32 50.63 -15.75
N ALA A 15 -18.26 50.52 -17.09
CA ALA A 15 -17.04 50.38 -17.89
C ALA A 15 -16.54 51.68 -18.54
N ASN A 16 -15.37 51.62 -19.18
CA ASN A 16 -15.03 52.46 -20.34
C ASN A 16 -14.07 51.72 -21.31
N GLU A 17 -14.08 52.12 -22.58
CA GLU A 17 -13.23 51.61 -23.67
C GLU A 17 -11.98 52.50 -23.87
N THR A 18 -10.94 51.96 -24.53
CA THR A 18 -10.03 52.62 -25.50
C THR A 18 -9.08 51.55 -26.10
N SER A 19 -8.50 51.79 -27.27
CA SER A 19 -7.86 50.77 -28.13
C SER A 19 -6.57 51.28 -28.83
N VAL A 20 -6.05 50.52 -29.82
CA VAL A 20 -5.02 50.91 -30.84
C VAL A 20 -3.53 50.97 -30.27
N PRO A 21 -2.43 50.79 -31.05
CA PRO A 21 -2.07 49.59 -31.87
C PRO A 21 -0.56 49.14 -31.94
N VAL A 22 -0.31 48.02 -32.65
CA VAL A 22 0.74 47.76 -33.71
C VAL A 22 2.25 47.48 -33.41
N ALA A 23 2.63 46.22 -33.70
CA ALA A 23 3.71 45.70 -34.58
C ALA A 23 5.22 45.59 -34.21
N GLY A 24 5.89 44.68 -34.95
CA GLY A 24 7.27 44.18 -34.83
C GLY A 24 7.26 42.66 -34.53
N ALA A 25 7.48 41.69 -35.44
CA ALA A 25 8.44 41.56 -36.55
C ALA A 25 9.89 41.65 -36.02
N GLN A 26 10.79 40.68 -36.24
CA GLN A 26 11.08 39.96 -37.49
C GLN A 26 11.52 38.48 -37.30
N ASP A 27 11.18 37.67 -38.32
CA ASP A 27 11.97 36.65 -39.05
C ASP A 27 13.14 35.86 -38.39
N ALA A 28 13.10 34.52 -38.52
CA ALA A 28 14.12 33.72 -39.24
C ALA A 28 13.67 32.25 -39.39
N ALA A 29 14.01 31.60 -40.52
CA ALA A 29 13.48 30.29 -40.90
C ALA A 29 14.28 29.09 -40.35
N GLY A 30 13.59 27.95 -40.18
CA GLY A 30 14.19 26.63 -39.93
C GLY A 30 13.24 25.50 -40.35
N ALA A 31 13.51 24.85 -41.49
CA ALA A 31 12.88 23.59 -41.89
C ALA A 31 13.45 22.42 -41.03
N THR A 32 12.89 21.22 -40.93
CA THR A 32 11.89 20.45 -41.71
C THR A 32 11.24 19.45 -40.72
N THR A 33 10.08 18.80 -40.94
CA THR A 33 9.87 17.60 -41.78
C THR A 33 8.38 17.26 -41.89
N SER A 34 8.02 16.39 -42.84
CA SER A 34 6.64 15.94 -43.11
C SER A 34 6.11 14.94 -42.09
N SER A 35 4.81 14.97 -41.81
CA SER A 35 4.01 13.79 -41.47
C SER A 35 2.55 14.02 -41.82
N ASP A 36 1.97 13.12 -42.61
CA ASP A 36 0.55 13.15 -42.95
C ASP A 36 -0.26 12.68 -41.73
N ALA A 37 -1.23 13.50 -41.32
CA ALA A 37 -2.17 13.18 -40.26
C ALA A 37 -3.49 13.90 -40.51
N THR A 38 -4.51 13.16 -40.91
CA THR A 38 -5.88 13.69 -41.03
C THR A 38 -6.29 14.33 -39.70
N PRO A 39 -6.68 15.62 -39.69
CA PRO A 39 -7.02 16.30 -38.44
C PRO A 39 -8.27 15.63 -37.82
N PRO A 40 -8.20 15.15 -36.56
CA PRO A 40 -9.38 14.65 -35.88
C PRO A 40 -10.37 15.81 -35.75
N LYS A 41 -11.57 15.63 -36.33
CA LYS A 41 -12.66 16.63 -36.25
C LYS A 41 -12.81 17.09 -34.80
N PRO A 42 -12.87 18.40 -34.52
CA PRO A 42 -12.96 18.87 -33.13
C PRO A 42 -14.21 18.28 -32.50
N SER A 43 -14.04 17.34 -31.57
CA SER A 43 -15.16 16.72 -30.86
C SER A 43 -15.86 17.83 -30.09
N LEU A 44 -17.08 18.20 -30.44
CA LEU A 44 -17.82 19.25 -29.75
C LEU A 44 -18.39 18.72 -28.42
N CYS A 45 -18.81 19.63 -27.55
CA CYS A 45 -19.48 19.29 -26.29
C CYS A 45 -20.72 18.42 -26.55
N GLY A 46 -20.72 17.15 -26.14
CA GLY A 46 -21.81 16.19 -26.39
C GLY A 46 -23.13 16.48 -25.66
N VAL A 47 -23.28 17.68 -25.09
CA VAL A 47 -24.49 18.17 -24.42
C VAL A 47 -25.13 19.34 -25.18
N CYS A 48 -24.32 20.24 -25.76
CA CYS A 48 -24.82 21.43 -26.48
C CYS A 48 -24.38 21.50 -27.94
N ASN A 49 -23.37 20.72 -28.35
CA ASN A 49 -22.77 20.65 -29.68
C ASN A 49 -22.30 21.99 -30.31
N VAL A 50 -22.23 23.08 -29.54
CA VAL A 50 -21.72 24.39 -30.02
C VAL A 50 -20.24 24.59 -29.71
N ASN A 51 -19.83 24.30 -28.47
CA ASN A 51 -18.50 24.68 -27.96
C ASN A 51 -17.55 23.47 -27.88
N PRO A 52 -16.22 23.67 -28.01
CA PRO A 52 -15.25 22.62 -27.70
C PRO A 52 -15.33 22.22 -26.22
N PRO A 53 -15.16 20.93 -25.89
CA PRO A 53 -15.22 20.41 -24.54
C PRO A 53 -13.94 20.75 -23.76
N LYS A 54 -14.11 21.08 -22.49
CA LYS A 54 -13.04 21.39 -21.55
C LYS A 54 -12.85 20.28 -20.50
N TYR A 55 -13.86 19.44 -20.32
CA TYR A 55 -13.93 18.39 -19.29
C TYR A 55 -14.63 17.14 -19.85
N LYS A 56 -14.60 16.03 -19.10
CA LYS A 56 -15.30 14.77 -19.40
C LYS A 56 -16.07 14.27 -18.19
N CYS A 57 -17.19 13.58 -18.39
CA CYS A 57 -17.97 12.98 -17.30
C CYS A 57 -17.29 11.69 -16.78
N PRO A 58 -17.09 11.49 -15.46
CA PRO A 58 -16.44 10.29 -14.94
C PRO A 58 -17.32 9.02 -15.00
N ARG A 59 -18.65 9.13 -15.25
CA ARG A 59 -19.55 7.98 -15.33
C ARG A 59 -19.71 7.39 -16.72
N CYS A 60 -19.60 8.20 -17.77
CA CYS A 60 -19.87 7.80 -19.16
C CYS A 60 -18.89 8.41 -20.17
N TYR A 61 -17.84 9.10 -19.70
CA TYR A 61 -16.76 9.72 -20.48
C TYR A 61 -17.20 10.79 -21.52
N LEU A 62 -18.49 11.14 -21.56
CA LEU A 62 -19.03 12.17 -22.45
C LEU A 62 -18.29 13.51 -22.27
N PRO A 63 -17.76 14.13 -23.34
CA PRO A 63 -17.01 15.37 -23.26
C PRO A 63 -17.94 16.59 -23.22
N TYR A 64 -17.67 17.57 -22.35
CA TYR A 64 -18.52 18.75 -22.18
C TYR A 64 -17.72 20.06 -21.99
N CYS A 65 -18.30 21.21 -22.36
CA CYS A 65 -17.61 22.51 -22.35
C CYS A 65 -17.65 23.24 -20.99
N SER A 66 -18.75 23.14 -20.23
CA SER A 66 -18.97 23.95 -19.03
C SER A 66 -19.76 23.24 -17.93
N VAL A 67 -19.74 23.78 -16.71
CA VAL A 67 -20.48 23.25 -15.56
C VAL A 67 -22.00 23.24 -15.79
N ALA A 68 -22.53 24.17 -16.58
CA ALA A 68 -23.95 24.14 -17.00
C ALA A 68 -24.27 22.87 -17.80
N CYS A 69 -23.42 22.52 -18.78
CA CYS A 69 -23.56 21.27 -19.53
C CYS A 69 -23.40 20.03 -18.64
N ASN A 70 -22.51 20.06 -17.63
CA ASN A 70 -22.40 18.98 -16.63
C ASN A 70 -23.72 18.81 -15.85
N LYS A 71 -24.37 19.91 -15.42
CA LYS A 71 -25.65 19.85 -14.69
C LYS A 71 -26.75 19.19 -15.56
N THR A 72 -26.99 19.73 -16.76
CA THR A 72 -27.99 19.18 -17.70
C THR A 72 -27.71 17.71 -18.07
N HIS A 73 -26.44 17.35 -18.21
CA HIS A 73 -26.02 15.96 -18.47
C HIS A 73 -26.19 15.03 -17.25
N ARG A 74 -26.04 15.52 -16.02
CA ARG A 74 -26.32 14.71 -14.81
C ARG A 74 -27.81 14.49 -14.58
N GLU A 75 -28.63 15.48 -14.94
CA GLU A 75 -30.09 15.43 -14.85
C GLU A 75 -30.67 14.49 -15.92
N ASN A 76 -30.18 14.58 -17.16
CA ASN A 76 -30.55 13.72 -18.28
C ASN A 76 -29.48 12.65 -18.54
N HIS A 77 -28.85 12.13 -17.48
CA HIS A 77 -27.87 11.06 -17.64
C HIS A 77 -28.62 9.81 -18.11
N PRO A 78 -28.17 9.11 -19.17
CA PRO A 78 -28.80 7.86 -19.54
C PRO A 78 -28.82 6.91 -18.33
N PRO A 79 -29.91 6.16 -18.11
CA PRO A 79 -29.91 5.11 -17.10
C PRO A 79 -28.75 4.15 -17.37
N ASP A 80 -28.24 3.54 -16.30
CA ASP A 80 -27.15 2.58 -16.38
C ASP A 80 -27.51 1.49 -17.41
N PRO A 81 -26.68 1.21 -18.44
CA PRO A 81 -27.01 0.18 -19.41
C PRO A 81 -27.20 -1.14 -18.69
N GLU A 82 -28.41 -1.67 -18.77
CA GLU A 82 -28.83 -2.92 -18.16
C GLU A 82 -27.77 -4.01 -18.43
N PRO A 83 -27.31 -4.73 -17.40
CA PRO A 83 -26.00 -5.40 -17.43
C PRO A 83 -25.97 -6.52 -18.46
N ALA A 84 -25.54 -6.17 -19.67
CA ALA A 84 -25.22 -7.11 -20.73
C ALA A 84 -24.28 -8.18 -20.17
N PRO A 85 -24.55 -9.48 -20.42
CA PRO A 85 -23.85 -10.58 -19.75
C PRO A 85 -22.34 -10.45 -20.00
N LYS A 86 -21.64 -10.03 -18.94
CA LYS A 86 -20.22 -9.70 -19.00
C LYS A 86 -19.45 -10.97 -19.36
N PRO A 87 -18.68 -10.99 -20.47
CA PRO A 87 -17.74 -12.08 -20.73
C PRO A 87 -16.87 -12.26 -19.49
N GLU A 88 -16.78 -13.51 -19.04
CA GLU A 88 -16.50 -13.86 -17.64
C GLU A 88 -15.25 -13.16 -17.10
N GLN A 89 -15.44 -12.05 -16.38
CA GLN A 89 -14.35 -11.47 -15.61
C GLN A 89 -14.10 -12.42 -14.44
N PRO A 90 -12.87 -12.94 -14.28
CA PRO A 90 -12.56 -13.80 -13.16
C PRO A 90 -12.94 -13.11 -11.85
N GLN A 91 -13.43 -13.92 -10.91
CA GLN A 91 -13.89 -13.46 -9.60
C GLN A 91 -12.84 -12.59 -8.89
N PRO A 92 -13.23 -11.73 -7.92
CA PRO A 92 -12.28 -11.11 -7.01
C PRO A 92 -11.37 -12.20 -6.48
N HIS A 93 -10.09 -12.16 -6.85
CA HIS A 93 -9.25 -13.34 -6.72
C HIS A 93 -9.16 -13.70 -5.25
N GLN A 94 -9.63 -14.92 -4.92
CA GLN A 94 -8.95 -15.71 -3.90
C GLN A 94 -7.46 -15.59 -4.24
N GLN A 95 -6.63 -15.06 -3.32
CA GLN A 95 -5.19 -15.04 -3.55
C GLN A 95 -4.81 -16.46 -4.01
N PRO A 96 -4.13 -16.63 -5.16
CA PRO A 96 -3.61 -17.93 -5.52
C PRO A 96 -2.84 -18.43 -4.30
N SER A 97 -3.30 -19.54 -3.71
CA SER A 97 -2.53 -20.23 -2.69
C SER A 97 -1.16 -20.45 -3.33
N GLU A 98 -0.12 -19.87 -2.75
CA GLU A 98 1.22 -19.90 -3.36
C GLU A 98 1.51 -21.35 -3.76
N PRO A 99 1.81 -21.61 -5.05
CA PRO A 99 1.73 -22.96 -5.61
C PRO A 99 2.59 -23.88 -4.75
N GLN A 100 1.93 -24.78 -4.00
CA GLN A 100 2.47 -25.38 -2.77
C GLN A 100 3.92 -25.75 -2.97
N GLN A 101 4.82 -24.97 -2.33
CA GLN A 101 6.26 -25.01 -2.60
C GLN A 101 6.70 -26.47 -2.61
N PRO A 102 7.24 -26.98 -3.74
CA PRO A 102 7.29 -28.42 -4.00
C PRO A 102 8.11 -29.10 -2.91
N PHE A 103 7.40 -29.84 -2.04
CA PHE A 103 7.84 -30.38 -0.74
C PHE A 103 9.35 -30.38 -0.54
N ASP A 104 9.90 -29.29 0.00
CA ASP A 104 11.34 -29.16 0.19
C ASP A 104 11.78 -30.11 1.33
N PRO A 105 12.55 -31.19 1.04
CA PRO A 105 13.03 -32.10 2.07
C PRO A 105 14.07 -31.43 2.99
N SER A 106 14.62 -30.27 2.60
CA SER A 106 15.58 -29.51 3.39
C SER A 106 14.94 -28.52 4.37
N ASN A 107 13.61 -28.35 4.39
CA ASN A 107 12.96 -27.40 5.29
C ASN A 107 12.97 -27.92 6.76
N PRO A 108 13.68 -27.27 7.69
CA PRO A 108 13.79 -27.75 9.07
C PRO A 108 12.48 -27.69 9.87
N PHE A 109 11.46 -26.96 9.37
CA PHE A 109 10.16 -26.82 10.04
C PHE A 109 9.10 -27.82 9.55
N ARG A 110 9.45 -28.77 8.67
CA ARG A 110 8.56 -29.84 8.16
C ARG A 110 7.85 -30.65 9.26
N ALA A 111 8.49 -30.79 10.42
CA ALA A 111 7.93 -31.38 11.64
C ALA A 111 6.57 -30.75 12.04
N LEU A 112 6.45 -29.44 11.86
CA LEU A 112 5.31 -28.65 12.35
C LEU A 112 4.07 -28.82 11.46
N GLU A 113 4.24 -28.77 10.14
CA GLU A 113 3.17 -28.90 9.15
C GLU A 113 2.42 -30.24 9.28
N SER A 114 3.17 -31.33 9.44
CA SER A 114 2.59 -32.68 9.54
C SER A 114 2.01 -33.01 10.93
N SER A 115 2.30 -32.22 11.96
CA SER A 115 1.97 -32.53 13.35
C SER A 115 0.46 -32.48 13.66
N GLU A 116 -0.13 -33.63 14.03
CA GLU A 116 -1.50 -33.67 14.57
C GLU A 116 -1.57 -33.01 15.96
N LYS A 117 -0.51 -33.07 16.78
CA LYS A 117 -0.46 -32.37 18.08
C LYS A 117 -0.66 -30.86 17.90
N LEU A 118 -0.01 -30.27 16.90
CA LEU A 118 -0.12 -28.84 16.61
C LEU A 118 -1.53 -28.48 16.09
N ARG A 119 -2.10 -29.34 15.22
CA ARG A 119 -3.49 -29.20 14.75
C ARG A 119 -4.52 -29.34 15.88
N GLN A 120 -4.26 -30.16 16.89
CA GLN A 120 -5.09 -30.25 18.10
C GLN A 120 -4.95 -29.01 19.00
N LEU A 121 -3.75 -28.45 19.15
CA LEU A 121 -3.51 -27.23 19.92
C LEU A 121 -4.31 -26.04 19.37
N PHE A 122 -4.33 -25.85 18.04
CA PHE A 122 -5.14 -24.80 17.41
C PHE A 122 -6.66 -25.02 17.51
N ARG A 123 -7.12 -26.26 17.71
CA ARG A 123 -8.54 -26.56 18.03
C ARG A 123 -8.87 -26.27 19.51
N LYS A 124 -7.91 -26.48 20.41
CA LYS A 124 -8.02 -26.17 21.85
C LYS A 124 -8.03 -24.66 22.10
N TYR A 125 -7.22 -23.91 21.37
CA TYR A 125 -7.03 -22.47 21.54
C TYR A 125 -7.37 -21.69 20.24
N PRO A 126 -8.66 -21.39 19.98
CA PRO A 126 -9.08 -20.74 18.74
C PRO A 126 -8.55 -19.31 18.55
N HIS A 127 -8.12 -18.65 19.63
CA HIS A 127 -7.52 -17.31 19.60
C HIS A 127 -5.99 -17.31 19.40
N LEU A 128 -5.33 -18.46 19.51
CA LEU A 128 -3.87 -18.60 19.35
C LEU A 128 -3.35 -18.08 17.99
N PRO A 129 -4.01 -18.29 16.83
CA PRO A 129 -3.55 -17.73 15.56
C PRO A 129 -3.46 -16.20 15.60
N GLU A 130 -4.45 -15.52 16.17
CA GLU A 130 -4.48 -14.05 16.30
C GLU A 130 -3.45 -13.54 17.32
N GLN A 131 -3.13 -14.32 18.35
CA GLN A 131 -2.01 -13.98 19.24
C GLN A 131 -0.66 -14.09 18.53
N LEU A 132 -0.43 -15.14 17.74
CA LEU A 132 0.79 -15.34 16.97
C LEU A 132 0.93 -14.27 15.86
N LEU A 133 -0.16 -13.92 15.18
CA LEU A 133 -0.17 -12.81 14.22
C LEU A 133 0.16 -11.46 14.87
N ARG A 134 -0.36 -11.17 16.08
CA ARG A 134 0.01 -9.97 16.84
C ARG A 134 1.49 -9.96 17.27
N ILE A 135 2.09 -11.11 17.56
CA ILE A 135 3.53 -11.22 17.86
C ILE A 135 4.37 -11.03 16.59
N HIS A 136 3.97 -11.60 15.46
CA HIS A 136 4.61 -11.39 14.15
C HIS A 136 4.48 -9.93 13.67
N ALA A 137 3.34 -9.28 13.87
CA ALA A 137 3.17 -7.87 13.55
C ALA A 137 4.14 -6.96 14.31
N ALA A 138 4.62 -7.37 15.50
CA ALA A 138 5.65 -6.63 16.23
C ALA A 138 7.07 -6.76 15.64
N THR A 139 7.36 -7.80 14.83
CA THR A 139 8.65 -7.90 14.13
C THR A 139 8.72 -7.06 12.86
N LEU A 140 7.58 -6.62 12.33
CA LEU A 140 7.48 -5.83 11.10
C LEU A 140 7.83 -4.34 11.32
N PRO A 141 8.20 -3.58 10.27
CA PRO A 141 8.31 -2.13 10.36
C PRO A 141 6.98 -1.49 10.77
N PRO A 142 6.98 -0.46 11.64
CA PRO A 142 5.80 0.33 11.91
C PRO A 142 5.21 0.88 10.60
N PRO A 143 3.88 0.90 10.42
CA PRO A 143 3.28 1.50 9.23
C PRO A 143 3.66 2.97 9.14
N GLU A 144 4.04 3.41 7.94
CA GLU A 144 4.53 4.77 7.63
C GLU A 144 3.44 5.84 7.79
N THR A 145 3.15 6.13 9.06
CA THR A 145 2.26 7.18 9.53
C THR A 145 2.94 8.54 9.29
N LYS A 146 2.82 9.01 8.04
CA LYS A 146 3.31 10.31 7.55
C LYS A 146 3.22 11.36 8.64
N SER A 147 4.36 11.69 9.25
CA SER A 147 4.42 12.39 10.53
C SER A 147 3.73 13.74 10.40
N ALA A 148 2.54 13.88 11.00
CA ALA A 148 1.67 15.05 10.83
C ALA A 148 2.24 16.36 11.42
N ILE A 149 3.39 16.27 12.10
CA ILE A 149 4.15 17.40 12.63
C ILE A 149 5.03 17.95 11.49
N PRO A 150 4.81 19.19 11.02
CA PRO A 150 5.64 19.78 9.96
C PRO A 150 7.09 19.91 10.42
N ALA A 151 8.04 19.66 9.50
CA ALA A 151 9.49 19.60 9.79
C ALA A 151 10.03 20.83 10.55
N SER A 152 9.44 22.00 10.32
CA SER A 152 9.75 23.26 11.02
C SER A 152 9.68 23.16 12.55
N LEU A 153 8.83 22.29 13.10
CA LEU A 153 8.63 22.11 14.55
C LEU A 153 9.56 21.06 15.17
N LEU A 154 10.33 20.31 14.39
CA LEU A 154 11.33 19.35 14.91
C LEU A 154 12.73 19.98 15.10
N LYS A 155 12.91 21.25 14.72
CA LYS A 155 14.18 21.99 14.81
C LYS A 155 14.54 22.29 16.27
N GLY A 156 15.23 21.36 16.94
CA GLY A 156 15.69 21.50 18.33
C GLY A 156 15.18 20.41 19.27
N LEU A 157 14.37 19.46 18.79
CA LEU A 157 14.07 18.23 19.54
C LEU A 157 15.31 17.32 19.56
N PRO A 158 15.46 16.45 20.58
CA PRO A 158 16.45 15.37 20.54
C PRO A 158 16.20 14.46 19.32
N PRO A 159 17.22 13.74 18.82
CA PRO A 159 17.07 12.85 17.68
C PRO A 159 15.91 11.86 17.89
N LYS A 160 15.13 11.60 16.83
CA LYS A 160 14.10 10.56 16.86
C LYS A 160 14.72 9.24 17.33
N LYS A 161 13.95 8.47 18.10
CA LYS A 161 14.27 7.06 18.36
C LYS A 161 14.53 6.35 17.03
N GLU A 162 15.43 5.37 17.07
CA GLU A 162 16.05 4.71 15.92
C GLU A 162 15.03 4.35 14.84
N THR A 163 15.37 4.68 13.59
CA THR A 163 14.65 4.21 12.41
C THR A 163 14.63 2.68 12.44
N TRP A 164 13.48 2.08 12.13
CA TRP A 164 13.31 0.63 12.21
C TRP A 164 14.37 -0.12 11.38
N ASN A 165 14.89 -1.19 11.97
CA ASN A 165 15.78 -2.15 11.33
C ASN A 165 15.40 -3.58 11.79
N HIS A 166 16.05 -4.58 11.20
CA HIS A 166 15.79 -5.99 11.47
C HIS A 166 15.98 -6.37 12.96
N ASP A 167 17.02 -5.86 13.62
CA ASP A 167 17.30 -6.17 15.02
C ASP A 167 16.26 -5.55 15.97
N ILE A 168 15.80 -4.34 15.69
CA ILE A 168 14.67 -3.71 16.38
C ILE A 168 13.41 -4.57 16.21
N GLY A 169 13.14 -5.08 15.00
CA GLY A 169 12.09 -6.06 14.74
C GLY A 169 12.22 -7.31 15.63
N ILE A 170 13.41 -7.93 15.67
CA ILE A 170 13.69 -9.10 16.53
C ILE A 170 13.45 -8.79 18.01
N GLN A 171 13.93 -7.65 18.53
CA GLN A 171 13.73 -7.30 19.94
C GLN A 171 12.26 -7.04 20.26
N ASN A 172 11.53 -6.33 19.39
CA ASN A 172 10.09 -6.09 19.52
C ASN A 172 9.31 -7.42 19.55
N GLY A 173 9.59 -8.35 18.64
CA GLY A 173 8.99 -9.68 18.62
C GLY A 173 9.30 -10.49 19.90
N LYS A 174 10.54 -10.42 20.38
CA LYS A 174 10.95 -11.05 21.65
C LYS A 174 10.29 -10.40 22.87
N GLU A 175 10.00 -9.10 22.85
CA GLU A 175 9.20 -8.46 23.90
C GLU A 175 7.73 -8.86 23.82
N ALA A 176 7.12 -8.83 22.62
CA ALA A 176 5.75 -9.25 22.38
C ALA A 176 5.50 -10.70 22.82
N LEU A 177 6.40 -11.63 22.48
CA LEU A 177 6.34 -13.02 22.92
C LEU A 177 6.50 -13.17 24.45
N ARG A 178 7.43 -12.45 25.07
CA ARG A 178 7.59 -12.43 26.55
C ARG A 178 6.34 -11.88 27.25
N LYS A 179 5.68 -10.87 26.65
CA LYS A 179 4.44 -10.28 27.16
C LYS A 179 3.27 -11.25 27.03
N ALA A 180 3.08 -11.85 25.85
CA ALA A 180 2.02 -12.82 25.60
C ALA A 180 2.14 -14.06 26.51
N ARG A 181 3.35 -14.60 26.69
CA ARG A 181 3.59 -15.73 27.62
C ARG A 181 3.41 -15.38 29.10
N ARG A 182 3.35 -14.09 29.44
CA ARG A 182 3.03 -13.55 30.78
C ARG A 182 1.58 -13.09 30.91
N ALA A 183 0.73 -13.28 29.90
CA ALA A 183 -0.70 -13.08 30.07
C ALA A 183 -1.27 -14.10 31.07
N ASP A 184 -2.29 -13.67 31.81
CA ASP A 184 -3.05 -14.51 32.73
C ASP A 184 -4.18 -15.24 31.99
N GLY A 185 -4.50 -16.44 32.45
CA GLY A 185 -5.53 -17.30 31.84
C GLY A 185 -5.17 -17.84 30.46
N GLU A 186 -6.21 -18.22 29.70
CA GLU A 186 -6.11 -19.03 28.48
C GLU A 186 -5.18 -18.44 27.42
N GLU A 187 -5.17 -17.11 27.26
CA GLU A 187 -4.26 -16.41 26.34
C GLU A 187 -2.78 -16.69 26.65
N GLY A 188 -2.43 -16.76 27.94
CA GLY A 188 -1.06 -17.08 28.35
C GLY A 188 -0.74 -18.57 28.19
N ASP A 189 -1.70 -19.44 28.53
CA ASP A 189 -1.53 -20.90 28.46
C ASP A 189 -1.36 -21.38 27.02
N ALA A 190 -2.15 -20.84 26.09
CA ALA A 190 -2.03 -21.12 24.67
C ALA A 190 -0.62 -20.85 24.13
N ILE A 191 -0.01 -19.73 24.55
CA ILE A 191 1.35 -19.34 24.14
C ILE A 191 2.42 -20.19 24.85
N ARG A 192 2.21 -20.57 26.12
CA ARG A 192 3.09 -21.49 26.85
C ARG A 192 3.13 -22.85 26.16
N GLU A 193 1.98 -23.52 26.05
CA GLU A 193 1.85 -24.83 25.40
C GLU A 193 2.31 -24.82 23.93
N TYR A 194 2.04 -23.75 23.18
CA TYR A 194 2.59 -23.58 21.83
C TYR A 194 4.11 -23.60 21.84
N THR A 195 4.78 -22.74 22.64
CA THR A 195 6.24 -22.69 22.64
C THR A 195 6.89 -24.00 23.09
N GLU A 196 6.28 -24.70 24.05
CA GLU A 196 6.76 -26.01 24.52
C GLU A 196 6.55 -27.10 23.46
N LEU A 197 5.41 -27.12 22.78
CA LEU A 197 5.12 -28.08 21.71
C LEU A 197 6.02 -27.88 20.49
N ILE A 198 6.29 -26.65 20.07
CA ILE A 198 7.20 -26.36 18.96
C ILE A 198 8.63 -26.85 19.28
N LEU A 199 9.15 -26.53 20.48
CA LEU A 199 10.46 -27.01 20.93
C LEU A 199 10.51 -28.55 21.02
N HIS A 200 9.45 -29.17 21.53
CA HIS A 200 9.33 -30.64 21.57
C HIS A 200 9.39 -31.24 20.16
N LEU A 201 8.60 -30.73 19.21
CA LEU A 201 8.53 -31.26 17.84
C LEU A 201 9.87 -31.11 17.09
N MET A 202 10.49 -29.93 17.16
CA MET A 202 11.79 -29.68 16.53
C MET A 202 12.88 -30.60 17.08
N ASN A 203 12.87 -30.86 18.40
CA ASN A 203 13.85 -31.72 19.05
C ASN A 203 13.56 -33.23 18.90
N THR A 204 12.31 -33.64 18.63
CA THR A 204 12.00 -35.07 18.41
C THR A 204 12.16 -35.54 16.97
N ASP A 205 11.84 -34.70 15.99
CA ASP A 205 12.10 -35.03 14.57
C ASP A 205 13.58 -34.75 14.19
N GLY A 206 14.28 -33.91 14.96
CA GLY A 206 15.72 -33.63 14.85
C GLY A 206 16.63 -34.52 15.71
N ALA A 207 16.27 -35.78 15.95
CA ALA A 207 16.95 -36.64 16.94
C ALA A 207 18.44 -36.97 16.66
N GLU A 208 18.99 -36.60 15.49
CA GLU A 208 20.44 -36.65 15.21
C GLU A 208 21.10 -35.26 15.01
N THR A 209 20.34 -34.16 14.95
CA THR A 209 20.90 -32.83 14.64
C THR A 209 20.09 -31.68 15.24
N ASP A 210 20.74 -30.82 16.04
CA ASP A 210 20.11 -29.60 16.54
C ASP A 210 19.85 -28.61 15.37
N VAL A 211 18.57 -28.33 15.13
CA VAL A 211 18.10 -27.34 14.15
C VAL A 211 18.60 -25.93 14.47
N GLY A 212 18.80 -25.60 15.76
CA GLY A 212 19.39 -24.35 16.20
C GLY A 212 20.84 -24.19 15.77
N ASP A 213 21.62 -25.27 15.76
CA ASP A 213 22.99 -25.28 15.25
C ASP A 213 23.04 -25.34 13.72
N ILE A 214 22.13 -26.07 13.04
CA ILE A 214 22.00 -26.00 11.57
C ILE A 214 21.77 -24.56 11.11
N LEU A 215 20.80 -23.86 11.69
CA LEU A 215 20.46 -22.49 11.31
C LEU A 215 21.60 -21.51 11.62
N ARG A 216 22.29 -21.70 12.76
CA ARG A 216 23.51 -20.94 13.12
C ARG A 216 24.65 -21.18 12.14
N GLN A 217 24.86 -22.44 11.75
CA GLN A 217 25.89 -22.87 10.81
C GLN A 217 25.63 -22.29 9.41
N GLN A 218 24.37 -22.28 8.95
CA GLN A 218 23.96 -21.67 7.69
C GLN A 218 24.22 -20.17 7.69
N LEU A 219 23.72 -19.42 8.69
CA LEU A 219 23.91 -17.97 8.78
C LEU A 219 25.41 -17.59 8.81
N ALA A 220 26.22 -18.26 9.63
CA ALA A 220 27.66 -18.04 9.66
C ALA A 220 28.37 -18.38 8.33
N GLN A 221 27.83 -19.33 7.55
CA GLN A 221 28.35 -19.63 6.21
C GLN A 221 27.94 -18.58 5.18
N GLU A 222 26.78 -17.94 5.32
CA GLU A 222 26.36 -16.81 4.49
C GLU A 222 27.18 -15.54 4.79
N ASP A 223 27.39 -15.23 6.06
CA ASP A 223 28.30 -14.15 6.51
C ASP A 223 29.72 -14.35 5.93
N THR A 224 30.25 -15.58 6.02
CA THR A 224 31.58 -15.91 5.49
C THR A 224 31.66 -15.68 3.97
N LYS A 225 30.67 -16.18 3.20
CA LYS A 225 30.59 -15.97 1.74
C LYS A 225 30.44 -14.50 1.36
N LEU A 226 29.76 -13.69 2.18
CA LEU A 226 29.63 -12.25 1.99
C LEU A 226 30.98 -11.55 2.20
N ILE A 227 31.71 -11.91 3.26
CA ILE A 227 33.06 -11.39 3.53
C ILE A 227 34.02 -11.76 2.39
N GLU A 228 34.03 -13.03 1.95
CA GLU A 228 34.85 -13.48 0.80
C GLU A 228 34.55 -12.69 -0.47
N ARG A 229 33.27 -12.41 -0.75
CA ARG A 229 32.84 -11.61 -1.91
C ARG A 229 33.32 -10.16 -1.83
N LEU A 230 33.26 -9.54 -0.66
CA LEU A 230 33.73 -8.17 -0.45
C LEU A 230 35.26 -8.09 -0.56
N MET A 231 35.98 -9.01 0.09
CA MET A 231 37.44 -9.15 0.00
C MET A 231 37.93 -9.40 -1.43
N ALA A 232 37.14 -10.07 -2.26
CA ALA A 232 37.44 -10.27 -3.68
C ALA A 232 37.15 -9.03 -4.55
N GLN A 233 36.30 -8.11 -4.10
CA GLN A 233 35.98 -6.85 -4.79
C GLN A 233 36.93 -5.71 -4.42
N GLU A 234 37.51 -5.72 -3.21
CA GLU A 234 38.54 -4.77 -2.78
C GLU A 234 39.95 -5.11 -3.27
N LYS A 235 40.12 -6.22 -4.01
CA LYS A 235 41.44 -6.66 -4.51
C LYS A 235 41.76 -5.99 -5.87
N PRO A 236 42.82 -5.16 -5.94
CA PRO A 236 43.22 -4.45 -7.17
C PRO A 236 43.99 -5.34 -8.16
#